data_AF-A0A820TL48-F1
#
_entry.id   AF-A0A820TL48-F1
#
_cell.length_a   1.000
_cell.length_b   1.000
_cell.length_c   1.000
_cell.angle_alpha   90.00
_cell.angle_beta   90.00
_cell.angle_gamma   90.00
#
_symmetry.space_group_name_H-M   'P 1'
#
loop_
_entity.id
_entity.type
_entity.pdbx_description
1 polymer ?
#
loop_
_entity_poly.entity_id
_entity_poly.type
_entity_poly.pdbx_seq_one_letter_code
_entity_poly.pdbx_strand_id
1 'polypeptide(L)'
;MLNRHLGEQLCQLQQQWIYLKNLYENDIKQLKHLINDVCYGRSDISIIDKTISLEKQNDFDDKFNKVTKNLNDLKEKGKLIMDLKEKKIQYFDVVEYGIDQTDNKMTIEQKLVFDNEENRILCSNDHLIKINTKQFQTLLDNLCEQRGKHPEICLIYADFSYSSFELKDMMILSSNRRSDENKKSKKEETLSSSSNIINILLLGETGVGKSTFINAFANYLTFNTLEKAQTSQPMVLMPVSFLTTVGDNFEEHTVKFGDVDSLNNEVFDRPGQSVTQRCKSYVFNLNDSDRKKLRIIDTPGFGDT
;
A
#
# COMPACT_ATOMS: atom_id res chain seq x y z
N MET A 1 -3.41 3.48 -4.32
CA MET A 1 -2.87 3.23 -5.66
C MET A 1 -3.20 1.82 -6.16
N LEU A 2 -4.11 1.09 -5.48
CA LEU A 2 -4.92 -0.06 -5.93
C LEU A 2 -5.11 -0.21 -7.46
N ASN A 3 -5.30 0.92 -8.16
CA ASN A 3 -5.43 1.00 -9.60
C ASN A 3 -4.22 0.49 -10.40
N ARG A 4 -3.00 0.40 -9.84
CA ARG A 4 -1.81 0.04 -10.62
C ARG A 4 -1.74 -1.45 -10.92
N HIS A 5 -1.65 -2.33 -9.92
CA HIS A 5 -1.56 -3.79 -10.16
C HIS A 5 -2.83 -4.36 -10.81
N LEU A 6 -4.02 -3.96 -10.35
CA LEU A 6 -5.28 -4.33 -10.99
C LEU A 6 -5.37 -3.77 -12.41
N GLY A 7 -4.86 -2.56 -12.65
CA GLY A 7 -4.78 -1.96 -13.99
C GLY A 7 -3.81 -2.71 -14.92
N GLU A 8 -2.66 -3.13 -14.41
CA GLU A 8 -1.68 -3.94 -15.14
C GLU A 8 -2.26 -5.32 -15.49
N GLN A 9 -2.95 -5.99 -14.55
CA GLN A 9 -3.64 -7.25 -14.82
C GLN A 9 -4.77 -7.11 -15.85
N LEU A 10 -5.57 -6.04 -15.76
CA LEU A 10 -6.61 -5.73 -16.75
C LEU A 10 -6.00 -5.50 -18.14
N CYS A 11 -4.88 -4.77 -18.20
CA CYS A 11 -4.17 -4.53 -19.46
C CYS A 11 -3.65 -5.84 -20.07
N GLN A 12 -3.04 -6.71 -19.26
CA GLN A 12 -2.58 -8.03 -19.69
C GLN A 12 -3.73 -8.90 -20.20
N LEU A 13 -4.86 -8.93 -19.48
CA LEU A 13 -6.08 -9.63 -19.90
C LEU A 13 -6.60 -9.10 -21.24
N GLN A 14 -6.64 -7.78 -21.42
CA GLN A 14 -7.07 -7.16 -22.66
C GLN A 14 -6.16 -7.55 -23.83
N GLN A 15 -4.84 -7.56 -23.62
CA GLN A 15 -3.88 -8.00 -24.63
C GLN A 15 -4.07 -9.49 -24.99
N GLN A 16 -4.24 -10.36 -24.00
CA GLN A 16 -4.51 -11.78 -24.22
C GLN A 16 -5.82 -12.01 -25.00
N TRP A 17 -6.86 -11.24 -24.68
CA TRP A 17 -8.14 -11.28 -25.39
C TRP A 17 -8.02 -10.84 -26.85
N ILE A 18 -7.31 -9.73 -27.11
CA ILE A 18 -7.06 -9.25 -28.48
C ILE A 18 -6.29 -10.30 -29.28
N TYR A 19 -5.27 -10.91 -28.67
CA TYR A 19 -4.51 -11.98 -29.30
C TYR A 19 -5.40 -13.19 -29.67
N LEU A 20 -6.22 -13.68 -28.74
CA LEU A 20 -7.16 -14.78 -28.99
C LEU A 20 -8.17 -14.44 -30.10
N LYS A 21 -8.72 -13.22 -30.07
CA LYS A 21 -9.64 -12.74 -31.11
C LYS A 21 -8.98 -12.76 -32.49
N ASN A 22 -7.76 -12.27 -32.61
CA ASN A 22 -7.01 -12.28 -33.86
C ASN A 22 -6.72 -13.70 -34.35
N LEU A 23 -6.39 -14.62 -33.44
CA LEU A 23 -6.16 -16.03 -33.77
C LEU A 23 -7.42 -16.67 -34.35
N TYR A 24 -8.55 -16.49 -33.67
CA TYR A 24 -9.86 -16.97 -34.13
C TYR A 24 -10.28 -16.37 -35.49
N GLU A 25 -10.08 -15.06 -35.68
CA GLU A 25 -10.37 -14.40 -36.96
C GLU A 25 -9.50 -14.94 -38.11
N ASN A 26 -8.23 -15.26 -37.83
CA ASN A 26 -7.33 -15.86 -38.81
C ASN A 26 -7.75 -17.28 -39.18
N ASP A 27 -8.14 -18.10 -38.20
CA ASP A 27 -8.63 -19.46 -38.45
C ASP A 27 -9.91 -19.45 -39.28
N ILE A 28 -10.85 -18.53 -39.01
CA ILE A 28 -12.04 -18.34 -39.84
C ILE A 28 -11.66 -17.96 -41.29
N LYS A 29 -10.70 -17.05 -41.47
CA LYS A 29 -10.25 -16.65 -42.81
C LYS A 29 -9.63 -17.82 -43.56
N GLN A 30 -8.76 -18.60 -42.92
CA GLN A 30 -8.15 -19.80 -43.51
C GLN A 30 -9.20 -20.83 -43.90
N LEU A 31 -10.16 -21.10 -43.01
CA LEU A 31 -11.25 -22.04 -43.30
C LEU A 31 -12.11 -21.58 -44.48
N LYS A 32 -12.44 -20.28 -44.55
CA LYS A 32 -13.17 -19.70 -45.70
C LYS A 32 -12.41 -19.88 -47.02
N HIS A 33 -11.09 -19.67 -47.02
CA HIS A 33 -10.26 -19.89 -48.19
C HIS A 33 -10.27 -21.35 -48.64
N LEU A 34 -10.09 -22.29 -47.69
CA LEU A 34 -10.13 -23.73 -47.97
C LEU A 34 -11.48 -24.19 -48.51
N ILE A 35 -12.59 -23.73 -47.92
CA ILE A 35 -13.94 -24.04 -48.40
C ILE A 35 -14.12 -23.56 -49.85
N ASN A 36 -13.70 -22.33 -50.15
CA ASN A 36 -13.76 -21.81 -51.52
C ASN A 36 -12.95 -22.70 -52.49
N ASP A 37 -11.72 -23.06 -52.13
CA ASP A 37 -10.87 -23.89 -52.99
C ASP A 37 -11.46 -25.28 -53.24
N VAL A 38 -12.08 -25.90 -52.23
CA VAL A 38 -12.83 -27.15 -52.39
C VAL A 38 -14.05 -26.97 -53.30
N CYS A 39 -14.85 -25.91 -53.10
CA CYS A 39 -16.02 -25.62 -53.93
C CYS A 39 -15.68 -25.37 -55.41
N TYR A 40 -14.51 -24.80 -55.70
CA TYR A 40 -14.01 -24.60 -57.07
C TYR A 40 -13.28 -25.83 -57.64
N GLY A 41 -13.25 -26.95 -56.93
CA GLY A 41 -12.57 -28.18 -57.36
C GLY A 41 -11.05 -28.08 -57.40
N ARG A 42 -10.47 -27.10 -56.70
CA ARG A 42 -9.02 -26.86 -56.62
C ARG A 42 -8.33 -27.62 -55.50
N SER A 43 -9.10 -28.20 -54.59
CA SER A 43 -8.59 -28.90 -53.41
C SER A 43 -9.54 -30.01 -52.99
N ASP A 44 -8.99 -31.03 -52.34
CA ASP A 44 -9.74 -32.15 -51.78
C ASP A 44 -10.31 -31.79 -50.40
N ILE A 45 -11.51 -32.28 -50.11
CA ILE A 45 -12.21 -32.00 -48.85
C ILE A 45 -11.43 -32.47 -47.61
N SER A 46 -10.60 -33.51 -47.74
CA SER A 46 -9.74 -34.03 -46.66
C SER A 46 -8.73 -33.02 -46.11
N ILE A 47 -8.44 -31.92 -46.83
CA ILE A 47 -7.59 -30.83 -46.35
C ILE A 47 -8.30 -30.03 -45.25
N ILE A 48 -9.64 -29.93 -45.30
CA ILE A 48 -10.45 -29.28 -44.26
C ILE A 48 -10.32 -30.08 -42.96
N ASP A 49 -10.48 -31.40 -43.02
CA ASP A 49 -10.40 -32.28 -41.84
C ASP A 49 -9.01 -32.23 -41.18
N LYS A 50 -7.93 -32.17 -41.99
CA LYS A 50 -6.57 -32.00 -41.48
C LYS A 50 -6.36 -30.63 -40.81
N THR A 51 -6.98 -29.58 -41.33
CA THR A 51 -6.84 -28.22 -40.79
C THR A 51 -7.63 -28.04 -39.50
N ILE A 52 -8.77 -28.73 -39.37
CA ILE A 52 -9.62 -28.75 -38.16
C ILE A 52 -9.05 -29.69 -37.08
N SER A 53 -7.95 -30.41 -37.35
CA SER A 53 -7.39 -31.41 -36.43
C SER A 53 -7.21 -30.92 -34.98
N LEU A 54 -7.44 -31.87 -34.05
CA LEU A 54 -7.56 -31.70 -32.60
C LEU A 54 -6.36 -30.97 -31.93
N GLU A 55 -5.17 -31.02 -32.52
CA GLU A 55 -3.97 -30.39 -31.93
C GLU A 55 -4.07 -28.85 -31.87
N LYS A 56 -4.73 -28.21 -32.85
CA LYS A 56 -4.96 -26.75 -32.82
C LYS A 56 -6.10 -26.35 -31.87
N GLN A 57 -7.10 -27.22 -31.67
CA GLN A 57 -8.17 -26.98 -30.70
C GLN A 57 -7.64 -26.94 -29.27
N ASN A 58 -6.74 -27.86 -28.90
CA ASN A 58 -6.21 -27.96 -27.54
C ASN A 58 -5.44 -26.69 -27.10
N ASP A 59 -4.60 -26.10 -27.97
CA ASP A 59 -3.86 -24.87 -27.65
C ASP A 59 -4.78 -23.64 -27.51
N PHE A 60 -5.82 -23.55 -28.34
CA PHE A 60 -6.82 -22.48 -28.21
C PHE A 60 -7.61 -22.62 -26.92
N ASP A 61 -8.10 -23.82 -26.62
CA ASP A 61 -8.88 -24.10 -25.41
C ASP A 61 -8.07 -23.83 -24.16
N ASP A 62 -6.79 -24.21 -24.11
CA ASP A 62 -5.90 -23.92 -22.99
C ASP A 62 -5.72 -22.41 -22.76
N LYS A 63 -5.49 -21.65 -23.84
CA LYS A 63 -5.35 -20.19 -23.78
C LYS A 63 -6.67 -19.51 -23.38
N PHE A 64 -7.79 -19.97 -23.92
CA PHE A 64 -9.12 -19.46 -23.59
C PHE A 64 -9.50 -19.74 -22.14
N ASN A 65 -9.23 -20.96 -21.66
CA ASN A 65 -9.44 -21.36 -20.28
C ASN A 65 -8.56 -20.54 -19.33
N LYS A 66 -7.31 -20.25 -19.71
CA LYS A 66 -6.42 -19.37 -18.95
C LYS A 66 -6.98 -17.94 -18.83
N VAL A 67 -7.45 -17.35 -19.93
CA VAL A 67 -8.07 -16.00 -19.90
C VAL A 67 -9.34 -16.01 -19.06
N THR A 68 -10.19 -17.03 -19.21
CA THR A 68 -11.42 -17.18 -18.44
C THR A 68 -11.12 -17.30 -16.94
N LYS A 69 -10.11 -18.09 -16.56
CA LYS A 69 -9.65 -18.22 -15.18
C LYS A 69 -9.17 -16.88 -14.62
N ASN A 70 -8.29 -16.18 -15.34
CA ASN A 70 -7.76 -14.87 -14.92
C ASN A 70 -8.89 -13.84 -14.75
N LEU A 71 -9.90 -13.85 -15.63
CA LEU A 71 -11.06 -12.97 -15.54
C LEU A 71 -11.90 -13.27 -14.30
N ASN A 72 -12.13 -14.55 -14.00
CA ASN A 72 -12.84 -14.97 -12.80
C ASN A 72 -12.07 -14.58 -11.53
N ASP A 73 -10.76 -14.82 -11.49
CA ASP A 73 -9.90 -14.43 -10.37
C ASP A 73 -9.97 -12.91 -10.11
N LEU A 74 -9.95 -12.10 -11.16
CA LEU A 74 -10.08 -10.64 -11.07
C LEU A 74 -11.48 -10.22 -10.58
N LYS A 75 -12.52 -10.89 -11.05
CA LYS A 75 -13.91 -10.63 -10.63
C LYS A 75 -14.10 -10.96 -9.14
N GLU A 76 -13.56 -12.08 -8.68
CA GLU A 76 -13.57 -12.46 -7.26
C GLU A 76 -12.81 -11.45 -6.40
N LYS A 77 -11.63 -10.99 -6.86
CA LYS A 77 -10.86 -9.94 -6.20
C LYS A 77 -11.64 -8.64 -6.06
N GLY A 78 -12.26 -8.20 -7.15
CA GLY A 78 -13.11 -7.00 -7.16
C GLY A 78 -14.26 -7.12 -6.18
N LYS A 79 -14.93 -8.28 -6.12
CA LYS A 79 -15.99 -8.56 -5.15
C LYS A 79 -15.47 -8.48 -3.71
N LEU A 80 -14.34 -9.13 -3.41
CA LEU A 80 -13.72 -9.08 -2.09
C LEU A 80 -13.46 -7.63 -1.64
N ILE A 81 -12.87 -6.80 -2.50
CA ILE A 81 -12.56 -5.39 -2.19
C ILE A 81 -13.84 -4.60 -1.91
N MET A 82 -14.91 -4.85 -2.67
CA MET A 82 -16.22 -4.23 -2.44
C MET A 82 -16.83 -4.66 -1.11
N ASP A 83 -16.82 -5.97 -0.81
CA ASP A 83 -17.34 -6.52 0.44
C ASP A 83 -16.58 -5.94 1.66
N LEU A 84 -15.25 -5.81 1.56
CA LEU A 84 -14.42 -5.16 2.58
C LEU A 84 -14.80 -3.69 2.77
N LYS A 85 -15.01 -2.96 1.67
CA LYS A 85 -15.41 -1.54 1.70
C LYS A 85 -16.78 -1.35 2.34
N GLU A 86 -17.76 -2.19 2.03
CA GLU A 86 -19.09 -2.18 2.67
C GLU A 86 -18.99 -2.41 4.18
N LYS A 87 -18.12 -3.34 4.59
CA LYS A 87 -17.78 -3.57 6.01
C LYS A 87 -16.89 -2.48 6.61
N LYS A 88 -16.60 -1.38 5.92
CA LYS A 88 -15.69 -0.29 6.37
C LYS A 88 -14.30 -0.81 6.78
N ILE A 89 -13.78 -1.80 6.08
CA ILE A 89 -12.43 -2.34 6.26
C ILE A 89 -11.54 -1.71 5.19
N GLN A 90 -10.40 -1.15 5.59
CA GLN A 90 -9.46 -0.55 4.65
C GLN A 90 -8.69 -1.65 3.92
N TYR A 91 -8.51 -1.53 2.62
CA TYR A 91 -7.71 -2.48 1.83
C TYR A 91 -6.33 -1.88 1.57
N PHE A 92 -5.27 -2.61 1.89
CA PHE A 92 -3.87 -2.27 1.60
C PHE A 92 -3.23 -3.33 0.71
N ASP A 93 -2.61 -2.90 -0.39
CA ASP A 93 -1.65 -3.72 -1.14
C ASP A 93 -0.29 -3.58 -0.44
N VAL A 94 0.24 -4.67 0.11
CA VAL A 94 1.47 -4.60 0.93
C VAL A 94 2.72 -4.23 0.13
N VAL A 95 2.67 -4.35 -1.20
CA VAL A 95 3.75 -3.85 -2.07
C VAL A 95 3.88 -2.33 -1.95
N GLU A 96 2.78 -1.60 -1.69
CA GLU A 96 2.81 -0.15 -1.45
C GLU A 96 3.58 0.21 -0.16
N TYR A 97 3.85 -0.78 0.70
CA TYR A 97 4.55 -0.64 1.98
C TYR A 97 5.98 -1.20 1.91
N GLY A 98 6.46 -1.55 0.71
CA GLY A 98 7.81 -2.06 0.49
C GLY A 98 8.04 -3.41 1.16
N ILE A 99 7.01 -4.26 1.27
CA ILE A 99 7.16 -5.62 1.78
C ILE A 99 7.63 -6.55 0.67
N ASP A 100 8.76 -7.23 0.90
CA ASP A 100 9.40 -8.15 -0.04
C ASP A 100 9.90 -9.44 0.63
N GLN A 101 10.49 -10.32 -0.17
CA GLN A 101 11.00 -11.64 0.26
C GLN A 101 12.06 -11.61 1.39
N THR A 102 12.70 -10.47 1.65
CA THR A 102 13.70 -10.31 2.71
C THR A 102 13.07 -9.97 4.07
N ASP A 103 11.81 -9.57 4.05
CA ASP A 103 11.07 -9.28 5.27
C ASP A 103 10.80 -10.53 6.09
N ASN A 104 10.54 -10.30 7.38
CA ASN A 104 10.05 -11.29 8.30
C ASN A 104 8.85 -10.72 9.06
N LYS A 105 8.24 -11.53 9.92
CA LYS A 105 7.06 -11.10 10.68
C LYS A 105 7.27 -9.78 11.44
N MET A 106 8.45 -9.58 12.05
CA MET A 106 8.75 -8.38 12.82
C MET A 106 8.87 -7.14 11.93
N THR A 107 9.53 -7.25 10.77
CA THR A 107 9.65 -6.11 9.85
C THR A 107 8.32 -5.81 9.15
N ILE A 108 7.51 -6.82 8.86
CA ILE A 108 6.14 -6.66 8.35
C ILE A 108 5.27 -5.94 9.38
N GLU A 109 5.32 -6.35 10.66
CA GLU A 109 4.63 -5.67 11.75
C GLU A 109 5.05 -4.19 11.81
N GLN A 110 6.35 -3.89 11.75
CA GLN A 110 6.85 -2.51 11.76
C GLN A 110 6.39 -1.70 10.54
N LYS A 111 6.29 -2.32 9.35
CA LYS A 111 5.89 -1.65 8.11
C LYS A 111 4.38 -1.41 8.02
N LEU A 112 3.55 -2.33 8.53
CA LEU A 112 2.09 -2.27 8.40
C LEU A 112 1.41 -1.70 9.64
N VAL A 113 1.90 -2.04 10.84
CA VAL A 113 1.36 -1.55 12.10
C VAL A 113 1.96 -0.18 12.35
N PHE A 114 1.33 0.85 11.79
CA PHE A 114 1.49 2.22 12.28
C PHE A 114 1.26 2.23 13.81
N ASP A 115 1.95 3.09 14.57
CA ASP A 115 1.89 3.26 16.05
C ASP A 115 0.48 3.67 16.61
N ASN A 116 -0.58 3.05 16.09
CA ASN A 116 -1.96 3.14 16.47
C ASN A 116 -2.39 1.81 17.09
N GLU A 117 -2.54 1.79 18.41
CA GLU A 117 -2.94 0.62 19.20
C GLU A 117 -4.30 0.05 18.78
N GLU A 118 -5.10 0.85 18.07
CA GLU A 118 -6.43 0.51 17.59
C GLU A 118 -6.46 -0.15 16.21
N ASN A 119 -5.32 -0.29 15.53
CA ASN A 119 -5.28 -1.00 14.25
C ASN A 119 -5.36 -2.52 14.47
N ARG A 120 -6.21 -3.18 13.69
CA ARG A 120 -6.23 -4.65 13.54
C ARG A 120 -6.09 -4.97 12.06
N ILE A 121 -4.99 -5.62 11.70
CA ILE A 121 -4.61 -5.87 10.32
C ILE A 121 -4.75 -7.36 10.02
N LEU A 122 -5.72 -7.74 9.20
CA LEU A 122 -5.85 -9.09 8.68
C LEU A 122 -4.96 -9.24 7.44
N CYS A 123 -3.91 -10.05 7.54
CA CYS A 123 -2.99 -10.35 6.46
C CYS A 123 -3.42 -11.64 5.75
N SER A 124 -3.57 -11.59 4.44
CA SER A 124 -3.89 -12.77 3.61
C SER A 124 -3.43 -12.54 2.16
N ASN A 125 -3.62 -13.56 1.31
CA ASN A 125 -3.49 -13.46 -0.15
C ASN A 125 -4.62 -14.26 -0.82
N ASP A 126 -4.74 -14.13 -2.14
CA ASP A 126 -5.81 -14.77 -2.92
C ASP A 126 -5.79 -16.29 -2.84
N HIS A 127 -4.59 -16.88 -2.78
CA HIS A 127 -4.45 -18.32 -2.64
C HIS A 127 -5.01 -18.82 -1.30
N LEU A 128 -4.60 -18.19 -0.20
CA LEU A 128 -5.05 -18.52 1.16
C LEU A 128 -6.57 -18.37 1.30
N ILE A 129 -7.15 -17.32 0.73
CA ILE A 129 -8.61 -17.11 0.75
C ILE A 129 -9.35 -18.23 0.01
N LYS A 130 -8.83 -18.66 -1.15
CA LYS A 130 -9.44 -19.73 -1.96
C LYS A 130 -9.40 -21.09 -1.23
N ILE A 131 -8.29 -21.43 -0.59
CA ILE A 131 -8.17 -22.72 0.11
C ILE A 131 -8.88 -22.72 1.47
N ASN A 132 -8.93 -21.58 2.17
CA ASN A 132 -9.41 -21.47 3.54
C ASN A 132 -10.53 -20.41 3.71
N THR A 133 -11.49 -20.38 2.79
CA THR A 133 -12.55 -19.34 2.75
C THR A 133 -13.35 -19.24 4.06
N LYS A 134 -13.66 -20.38 4.70
CA LYS A 134 -14.37 -20.39 5.98
C LYS A 134 -13.58 -19.72 7.10
N GLN A 135 -12.28 -20.03 7.19
CA GLN A 135 -11.39 -19.42 8.17
C GLN A 135 -11.27 -17.92 7.95
N PHE A 136 -11.11 -17.49 6.70
CA PHE A 136 -11.08 -16.07 6.34
C PHE A 136 -12.35 -15.36 6.83
N GLN A 137 -13.52 -15.93 6.55
CA GLN A 137 -14.80 -15.35 6.96
C GLN A 137 -14.92 -15.28 8.49
N THR A 138 -14.55 -16.34 9.21
CA THR A 138 -14.54 -16.35 10.67
C THR A 138 -13.62 -15.27 11.25
N LEU A 139 -12.41 -15.10 10.72
CA LEU A 139 -11.49 -14.05 11.17
C LEU A 139 -12.07 -12.65 10.91
N LEU A 140 -12.68 -12.44 9.74
CA LEU A 140 -13.29 -11.17 9.36
C LEU A 140 -14.48 -10.81 10.26
N ASP A 141 -15.35 -11.77 10.54
CA ASP A 141 -16.52 -11.58 11.39
C ASP A 141 -16.10 -11.30 12.85
N ASN A 142 -15.11 -12.03 13.37
CA ASN A 142 -14.54 -11.77 14.70
C ASN A 142 -13.98 -10.33 14.81
N LEU A 143 -13.27 -9.86 13.78
CA LEU A 143 -12.75 -8.49 13.75
C LEU A 143 -13.88 -7.45 13.69
N CYS A 144 -14.94 -7.72 12.92
CA CYS A 144 -16.11 -6.86 12.86
C CYS A 144 -16.85 -6.79 14.21
N GLU A 145 -16.99 -7.92 14.91
CA GLU A 145 -17.57 -7.98 16.24
C GLU A 145 -16.73 -7.20 17.26
N GLN A 146 -15.40 -7.30 17.21
CA GLN A 146 -14.50 -6.52 18.06
C GLN A 146 -14.71 -5.03 17.85
N ARG A 147 -14.76 -4.56 16.60
CA ARG A 147 -15.06 -3.16 16.28
C ARG A 147 -16.47 -2.75 16.72
N GLY A 148 -17.44 -3.66 16.70
CA GLY A 148 -18.78 -3.40 17.23
C GLY A 148 -18.77 -3.06 18.73
N LYS A 149 -17.84 -3.66 19.49
CA LYS A 149 -17.62 -3.36 20.92
C LYS A 149 -16.71 -2.15 21.14
N HIS A 150 -15.79 -1.92 20.21
CA HIS A 150 -14.74 -0.90 20.26
C HIS A 150 -14.72 -0.10 18.95
N PRO A 151 -15.61 0.91 18.79
CA PRO A 151 -15.74 1.68 17.55
C PRO A 151 -14.46 2.41 17.10
N GLU A 152 -13.51 2.63 18.02
CA GLU A 152 -12.19 3.19 17.80
C GLU A 152 -11.27 2.28 16.96
N ILE A 153 -11.56 0.97 16.91
CA ILE A 153 -10.75 0.00 16.19
C ILE A 153 -10.83 0.23 14.68
N CYS A 154 -9.66 0.43 14.07
CA CYS A 154 -9.52 0.47 12.63
C CYS A 154 -9.21 -0.92 12.09
N LEU A 155 -10.08 -1.43 11.21
CA LEU A 155 -9.86 -2.71 10.54
C LEU A 155 -9.20 -2.49 9.19
N ILE A 156 -8.10 -3.21 8.98
CA ILE A 156 -7.32 -3.17 7.75
C ILE A 156 -7.19 -4.60 7.23
N TYR A 157 -7.33 -4.77 5.93
CA TYR A 157 -6.98 -5.98 5.21
C TYR A 157 -5.71 -5.71 4.42
N ALA A 158 -4.65 -6.45 4.73
CA ALA A 158 -3.36 -6.37 4.06
C ALA A 158 -3.23 -7.54 3.08
N ASP A 159 -3.11 -7.20 1.80
CA ASP A 159 -3.08 -8.12 0.69
C ASP A 159 -1.66 -8.43 0.24
N PHE A 160 -1.26 -9.69 0.38
CA PHE A 160 0.06 -10.21 0.00
C PHE A 160 0.07 -10.84 -1.39
N SER A 161 -1.02 -10.75 -2.16
CA SER A 161 -1.15 -11.46 -3.46
C SER A 161 -0.14 -11.01 -4.51
N TYR A 162 0.40 -9.80 -4.40
CA TYR A 162 1.39 -9.23 -5.31
C TYR A 162 2.78 -9.09 -4.69
N SER A 163 2.94 -9.46 -3.42
CA SER A 163 4.23 -9.38 -2.74
C SER A 163 5.09 -10.60 -3.08
N SER A 164 6.40 -10.40 -3.14
CA SER A 164 7.35 -11.51 -3.19
C SER A 164 7.57 -12.19 -1.84
N PHE A 165 7.02 -11.62 -0.75
CA PHE A 165 6.98 -12.27 0.55
C PHE A 165 5.99 -13.44 0.56
N GLU A 166 6.46 -14.63 0.89
CA GLU A 166 5.62 -15.84 0.95
C GLU A 166 4.85 -15.91 2.28
N LEU A 167 3.62 -15.43 2.26
CA LEU A 167 2.69 -15.58 3.38
C LEU A 167 2.15 -17.02 3.44
N LYS A 168 2.62 -17.81 4.42
CA LYS A 168 2.23 -19.22 4.61
C LYS A 168 0.84 -19.42 5.17
N ASP A 169 0.42 -18.54 6.08
CA ASP A 169 -0.85 -18.61 6.79
C ASP A 169 -1.46 -17.23 6.95
N MET A 170 -2.79 -17.16 7.04
CA MET A 170 -3.47 -15.92 7.41
C MET A 170 -3.06 -15.52 8.83
N MET A 171 -2.77 -14.24 9.05
CA MET A 171 -2.41 -13.74 10.37
C MET A 171 -3.11 -12.43 10.68
N ILE A 172 -3.38 -12.19 11.96
CA ILE A 172 -3.86 -10.89 12.45
C ILE A 172 -2.68 -10.22 13.14
N LEU A 173 -2.33 -9.02 12.69
CA LEU A 173 -1.38 -8.15 13.36
C LEU A 173 -2.17 -7.14 14.20
N SER A 174 -1.79 -7.06 15.47
CA SER A 174 -2.22 -6.00 16.38
C SER A 174 -0.98 -5.42 17.03
N SER A 175 -1.01 -4.13 17.34
CA SER A 175 0.04 -3.50 18.14
C SER A 175 -0.04 -4.01 19.59
N ASN A 176 0.44 -5.23 19.82
CA ASN A 176 0.67 -5.75 21.16
C ASN A 176 2.11 -5.44 21.51
N ARG A 177 2.33 -4.42 22.34
CA ARG A 177 3.55 -4.37 23.15
C ARG A 177 3.63 -5.70 23.89
N ARG A 178 4.75 -6.38 23.75
CA ARG A 178 5.09 -7.65 24.40
C ARG A 178 4.57 -7.70 25.84
N SER A 179 3.63 -8.60 26.08
CA SER A 179 3.57 -9.42 27.28
C SER A 179 2.90 -10.74 26.94
N ASP A 180 3.66 -11.81 27.20
CA ASP A 180 3.19 -13.16 27.54
C ASP A 180 3.02 -14.19 26.41
N GLU A 181 4.16 -14.66 25.88
CA GLU A 181 4.39 -16.11 25.83
C GLU A 181 4.46 -16.64 27.27
N ASN A 182 3.29 -16.85 27.88
CA ASN A 182 2.98 -17.76 28.99
C ASN A 182 1.85 -17.16 29.85
N LYS A 183 0.60 -17.44 29.51
CA LYS A 183 -0.35 -18.06 30.46
C LYS A 183 -1.69 -18.35 29.80
N LYS A 184 -2.05 -19.64 29.86
CA LYS A 184 -3.43 -20.09 29.86
C LYS A 184 -4.22 -19.37 30.95
N SER A 185 -5.51 -19.22 30.67
CA SER A 185 -6.66 -19.02 31.59
C SER A 185 -6.96 -17.65 32.20
N LYS A 186 -8.14 -17.16 31.78
CA LYS A 186 -9.23 -16.51 32.53
C LYS A 186 -9.10 -15.05 33.04
N LYS A 187 -10.14 -14.31 32.58
CA LYS A 187 -10.96 -13.26 33.21
C LYS A 187 -10.44 -11.81 33.25
N GLU A 188 -11.33 -10.98 32.70
CA GLU A 188 -11.63 -9.57 32.99
C GLU A 188 -10.80 -8.87 34.07
N GLU A 189 -10.19 -7.75 33.71
CA GLU A 189 -10.44 -6.48 34.40
C GLU A 189 -9.99 -5.27 33.57
N THR A 190 -10.86 -4.27 33.61
CA THR A 190 -10.82 -2.88 33.14
C THR A 190 -9.54 -2.09 33.40
N LEU A 191 -9.09 -1.30 32.42
CA LEU A 191 -8.76 0.11 32.66
C LEU A 191 -8.83 0.95 31.36
N SER A 192 -9.80 1.86 31.31
CA SER A 192 -9.85 2.95 30.34
C SER A 192 -8.66 3.89 30.57
N SER A 193 -7.72 3.94 29.62
CA SER A 193 -6.88 5.12 29.44
C SER A 193 -7.07 5.61 28.02
N SER A 194 -8.00 6.54 27.83
CA SER A 194 -8.07 7.35 26.61
C SER A 194 -6.68 7.90 26.35
N SER A 195 -6.01 7.43 25.30
CA SER A 195 -4.71 7.96 24.91
C SER A 195 -4.92 9.41 24.45
N ASN A 196 -4.47 10.36 25.26
CA ASN A 196 -4.59 11.79 24.99
C ASN A 196 -3.62 12.18 23.87
N ILE A 197 -4.03 11.95 22.62
CA ILE A 197 -3.28 12.40 21.43
C ILE A 197 -3.80 13.78 21.02
N ILE A 198 -2.94 14.78 21.08
CA ILE A 198 -3.20 16.12 20.56
C ILE A 198 -2.82 16.12 19.08
N ASN A 199 -3.74 16.50 18.19
CA ASN A 199 -3.48 16.64 16.76
C ASN A 199 -3.34 18.12 16.42
N ILE A 200 -2.21 18.51 15.83
CA ILE A 200 -1.93 19.84 15.31
C ILE A 200 -1.73 19.73 13.81
N LEU A 201 -2.53 20.47 13.04
CA LEU A 201 -2.36 20.61 11.59
C LEU A 201 -1.58 21.90 11.31
N LEU A 202 -0.47 21.79 10.58
CA LEU A 202 0.29 22.96 10.13
C LEU A 202 -0.22 23.40 8.77
N LEU A 203 -0.64 24.65 8.69
CA LEU A 203 -1.17 25.29 7.48
C LEU A 203 -0.39 26.58 7.23
N GLY A 204 -0.11 26.87 5.96
CA GLY A 204 0.59 28.08 5.54
C GLY A 204 1.11 27.98 4.11
N GLU A 205 1.43 29.11 3.51
CA GLU A 205 1.96 29.20 2.14
C GLU A 205 3.28 28.43 1.95
N THR A 206 3.71 28.30 0.71
CA THR A 206 5.04 27.75 0.37
C THR A 206 6.14 28.61 0.96
N GLY A 207 7.14 27.96 1.56
CA GLY A 207 8.32 28.65 2.10
C GLY A 207 8.17 29.27 3.49
N VAL A 208 6.99 29.24 4.12
CA VAL A 208 6.78 29.81 5.47
C VAL A 208 7.51 29.07 6.61
N GLY A 209 8.18 27.94 6.31
CA GLY A 209 9.02 27.22 7.27
C GLY A 209 8.33 26.12 8.07
N LYS A 210 7.24 25.52 7.58
CA LYS A 210 6.52 24.42 8.26
C LYS A 210 7.44 23.23 8.58
N SER A 211 8.16 22.70 7.60
CA SER A 211 9.09 21.58 7.78
C SER A 211 10.27 21.98 8.69
N THR A 212 10.76 23.22 8.59
CA THR A 212 11.79 23.76 9.49
C THR A 212 11.31 23.79 10.94
N PHE A 213 10.07 24.20 11.18
CA PHE A 213 9.46 24.19 12.51
C PHE A 213 9.39 22.78 13.10
N ILE A 214 9.03 21.77 12.32
CA ILE A 214 8.95 20.38 12.82
C ILE A 214 10.33 19.86 13.22
N ASN A 215 11.37 20.13 12.42
CA ASN A 215 12.75 19.80 12.79
C ASN A 215 13.18 20.53 14.07
N ALA A 216 12.90 21.83 14.18
CA ALA A 216 13.22 22.60 15.37
C ALA A 216 12.51 22.04 16.62
N PHE A 217 11.23 21.67 16.48
CA PHE A 217 10.44 21.06 17.54
C PHE A 217 11.02 19.71 18.00
N ALA A 218 11.48 18.87 17.07
CA ALA A 218 12.15 17.62 17.39
C ALA A 218 13.44 17.83 18.20
N ASN A 219 14.25 18.81 17.79
CA ASN A 219 15.48 19.16 18.51
C ASN A 219 15.17 19.73 19.91
N TYR A 220 14.14 20.56 20.03
CA TYR A 220 13.68 21.10 21.32
C TYR A 220 13.30 20.00 22.31
N LEU A 221 12.62 18.95 21.84
CA LEU A 221 12.26 17.81 22.69
C LEU A 221 13.44 16.87 22.99
N THR A 222 14.48 16.86 22.14
CA THR A 222 15.63 15.98 22.28
C THR A 222 16.69 16.54 23.22
N PHE A 223 16.89 17.85 23.21
CA PHE A 223 17.96 18.50 23.96
C PHE A 223 17.43 19.36 25.09
N ASN A 224 17.84 19.04 26.32
CA ASN A 224 17.41 19.75 27.52
C ASN A 224 17.91 21.20 27.62
N THR A 225 18.97 21.56 26.88
CA THR A 225 19.51 22.93 26.87
C THR A 225 19.99 23.32 25.48
N LEU A 226 20.03 24.63 25.21
CA LEU A 226 20.50 25.17 23.95
C LEU A 226 21.99 24.88 23.72
N GLU A 227 22.83 24.96 24.75
CA GLU A 227 24.27 24.69 24.65
C GLU A 227 24.52 23.24 24.20
N LYS A 228 23.72 22.30 24.72
CA LYS A 228 23.77 20.89 24.29
C LYS A 228 23.31 20.74 22.86
N ALA A 229 22.23 21.44 22.45
CA ALA A 229 21.74 21.40 21.08
C ALA A 229 22.75 21.98 20.07
N GLN A 230 23.49 23.03 20.45
CA GLN A 230 24.51 23.67 19.60
C GLN A 230 25.75 22.80 19.38
N THR A 231 26.11 21.98 20.38
CA THR A 231 27.31 21.12 20.33
C THR A 231 27.03 19.71 19.84
N SER A 232 25.76 19.30 19.79
CA SER A 232 25.33 17.97 19.33
C SER A 232 24.93 17.99 17.85
N GLN A 233 24.91 16.82 17.23
CA GLN A 233 24.37 16.68 15.88
C GLN A 233 22.85 16.89 15.90
N PRO A 234 22.28 17.80 15.07
CA PRO A 234 20.85 18.05 15.06
C PRO A 234 20.04 16.82 14.62
N MET A 235 18.89 16.60 15.25
CA MET A 235 17.90 15.64 14.77
C MET A 235 17.17 16.21 13.56
N VAL A 236 17.30 15.54 12.41
CA VAL A 236 16.67 15.96 11.15
C VAL A 236 15.66 14.89 10.73
N LEU A 237 14.36 15.19 10.94
CA LEU A 237 13.26 14.29 10.58
C LEU A 237 12.89 14.35 9.10
N MET A 238 13.15 15.50 8.47
CA MET A 238 13.02 15.71 7.03
C MET A 238 14.10 16.69 6.56
N PRO A 239 14.62 16.53 5.34
CA PRO A 239 15.55 17.48 4.77
C PRO A 239 14.92 18.87 4.70
N VAL A 240 15.73 19.90 4.95
CA VAL A 240 15.31 21.31 4.83
C VAL A 240 16.43 22.12 4.19
N SER A 241 16.04 23.07 3.34
CA SER A 241 16.94 24.01 2.69
C SER A 241 16.31 25.39 2.72
N PHE A 242 16.99 26.38 3.29
CA PHE A 242 16.53 27.76 3.33
C PHE A 242 17.70 28.75 3.33
N LEU A 243 17.43 29.98 2.87
CA LEU A 243 18.40 31.06 2.87
C LEU A 243 18.35 31.81 4.21
N THR A 244 19.51 32.19 4.71
CA THR A 244 19.65 33.10 5.85
C THR A 244 20.73 34.12 5.54
N THR A 245 20.65 35.31 6.14
CA THR A 245 21.69 36.34 6.01
C THR A 245 22.54 36.36 7.28
N VAL A 246 23.86 36.43 7.09
CA VAL A 246 24.82 36.40 8.21
C VAL A 246 25.67 37.67 8.20
N GLY A 247 25.91 38.20 9.39
CA GLY A 247 26.75 39.39 9.60
C GLY A 247 26.12 40.69 9.14
N ASP A 248 26.84 41.79 9.36
CA ASP A 248 26.37 43.15 9.08
C ASP A 248 26.29 43.46 7.57
N ASN A 249 26.92 42.63 6.74
CA ASN A 249 26.94 42.76 5.29
C ASN A 249 25.78 42.04 4.59
N PHE A 250 24.87 41.39 5.34
CA PHE A 250 23.75 40.62 4.80
C PHE A 250 24.17 39.54 3.79
N GLU A 251 25.30 38.86 4.02
CA GLU A 251 25.75 37.79 3.14
C GLU A 251 24.76 36.62 3.18
N GLU A 252 24.25 36.21 2.01
CA GLU A 252 23.29 35.11 1.90
C GLU A 252 24.00 33.75 2.02
N HIS A 253 23.55 32.94 2.97
CA HIS A 253 23.98 31.58 3.18
C HIS A 253 22.79 30.62 3.02
N THR A 254 22.98 29.61 2.16
CA THR A 254 22.02 28.50 2.06
C THR A 254 22.33 27.49 3.15
N VAL A 255 21.42 27.36 4.11
CA VAL A 255 21.46 26.34 5.15
C VAL A 255 20.76 25.08 4.63
N LYS A 256 21.45 23.94 4.67
CA LYS A 256 20.92 22.63 4.27
C LYS A 256 21.13 21.60 5.37
N PHE A 257 20.08 20.85 5.68
CA PHE A 257 20.11 19.73 6.63
C PHE A 257 19.40 18.51 6.03
N GLY A 258 19.92 17.31 6.32
CA GLY A 258 19.36 16.04 5.84
C GLY A 258 19.85 15.65 4.45
N ASP A 259 19.68 14.36 4.12
CA ASP A 259 20.05 13.82 2.80
C ASP A 259 18.85 13.89 1.85
N VAL A 260 19.00 14.69 0.79
CA VAL A 260 17.95 14.99 -0.20
C VAL A 260 17.58 13.76 -1.03
N ASP A 261 18.50 12.80 -1.19
CA ASP A 261 18.32 11.65 -2.08
C ASP A 261 17.49 10.51 -1.45
N SER A 262 17.12 10.63 -0.17
CA SER A 262 16.54 9.54 0.63
C SER A 262 15.00 9.56 0.75
N LEU A 263 14.31 10.63 0.31
CA LEU A 263 12.90 10.84 0.64
C LEU A 263 12.05 11.29 -0.57
N ASN A 264 11.17 10.39 -1.03
CA ASN A 264 10.24 10.60 -2.15
C ASN A 264 9.14 11.67 -1.92
N ASN A 265 9.13 12.38 -0.77
CA ASN A 265 8.06 13.32 -0.40
C ASN A 265 8.50 14.80 -0.39
N GLU A 266 9.80 15.08 -0.54
CA GLU A 266 10.36 16.44 -0.55
C GLU A 266 10.96 16.72 -1.92
N VAL A 267 10.55 17.80 -2.58
CA VAL A 267 11.10 18.21 -3.89
C VAL A 267 11.71 19.59 -3.76
N PHE A 268 13.04 19.68 -3.85
CA PHE A 268 13.78 20.93 -3.69
C PHE A 268 14.11 21.63 -5.02
N ASP A 269 13.94 20.94 -6.15
CA ASP A 269 14.40 21.39 -7.46
C ASP A 269 13.38 22.26 -8.22
N ARG A 270 12.27 22.63 -7.59
CA ARG A 270 11.17 23.38 -8.22
C ARG A 270 10.91 24.69 -7.48
N PRO A 271 11.52 25.80 -7.92
CA PRO A 271 11.28 27.12 -7.34
C PRO A 271 9.80 27.48 -7.40
N GLY A 272 9.23 27.91 -6.27
CA GLY A 272 7.83 28.35 -6.18
C GLY A 272 6.81 27.25 -5.94
N GLN A 273 7.22 25.98 -5.77
CA GLN A 273 6.36 24.90 -5.28
C GLN A 273 6.73 24.56 -3.82
N SER A 274 5.75 24.14 -3.02
CA SER A 274 6.04 23.57 -1.70
C SER A 274 7.02 22.43 -1.82
N VAL A 275 7.97 22.38 -0.89
CA VAL A 275 8.92 21.28 -0.79
C VAL A 275 8.18 20.01 -0.38
N THR A 276 7.33 20.08 0.66
CA THR A 276 6.41 19.01 1.06
C THR A 276 5.37 18.75 -0.04
N GLN A 277 5.40 17.55 -0.64
CA GLN A 277 4.49 17.18 -1.75
C GLN A 277 3.18 16.54 -1.28
N ARG A 278 3.18 15.86 -0.13
CA ARG A 278 2.00 15.19 0.43
C ARG A 278 1.97 15.36 1.95
N CYS A 279 0.76 15.35 2.50
CA CYS A 279 0.58 15.44 3.94
C CYS A 279 1.31 14.31 4.67
N LYS A 280 2.04 14.65 5.73
CA LYS A 280 2.82 13.70 6.52
C LYS A 280 2.64 13.99 8.00
N SER A 281 2.49 12.93 8.80
CA SER A 281 2.31 13.06 10.25
C SER A 281 3.59 12.72 11.00
N TYR A 282 3.95 13.56 11.96
CA TYR A 282 5.06 13.38 12.89
C TYR A 282 4.51 13.25 14.31
N VAL A 283 4.85 12.17 15.01
CA VAL A 283 4.31 11.90 16.36
C VAL A 283 5.43 12.03 17.38
N PHE A 284 5.21 12.87 18.39
CA PHE A 284 6.12 13.14 19.49
C PHE A 284 5.52 12.67 20.81
N ASN A 285 6.35 12.05 21.66
CA ASN A 285 5.96 11.71 23.03
C ASN A 285 6.32 12.89 23.94
N LEU A 286 5.33 13.50 24.60
CA LEU A 286 5.56 14.74 25.37
C LEU A 286 6.07 14.47 26.79
N ASN A 287 5.73 13.33 27.39
CA ASN A 287 6.19 12.90 28.72
C ASN A 287 6.20 11.37 28.78
N ASP A 288 7.25 10.79 29.39
CA ASP A 288 7.36 9.33 29.58
C ASP A 288 6.28 8.77 30.53
N SER A 289 5.80 9.59 31.47
CA SER A 289 4.87 9.16 32.53
C SER A 289 3.39 9.26 32.15
N ASP A 290 3.02 10.17 31.23
CA ASP A 290 1.64 10.66 31.10
C ASP A 290 0.91 10.16 29.83
N ARG A 291 1.54 9.28 29.03
CA ARG A 291 1.03 8.73 27.74
C ARG A 291 0.48 9.77 26.74
N LYS A 292 0.75 11.07 26.93
CA LYS A 292 0.32 12.16 26.04
C LYS A 292 1.21 12.20 24.80
N LYS A 293 0.59 12.02 23.63
CA LYS A 293 1.27 12.11 22.33
C LYS A 293 0.85 13.39 21.62
N LEU A 294 1.76 13.99 20.86
CA LEU A 294 1.48 15.10 19.96
C LEU A 294 1.69 14.64 18.53
N ARG A 295 0.65 14.69 17.70
CA ARG A 295 0.76 14.47 16.26
C ARG A 295 0.75 15.82 15.56
N ILE A 296 1.84 16.14 14.88
CA ILE A 296 1.94 17.29 13.98
C ILE A 296 1.74 16.79 12.54
N ILE A 297 0.74 17.32 11.85
CA ILE A 297 0.42 16.99 10.46
C ILE A 297 0.97 18.12 9.59
N ASP A 298 2.04 17.82 8.85
CA ASP A 298 2.59 18.70 7.84
C ASP A 298 1.76 18.62 6.56
N THR A 299 1.60 19.75 5.88
CA THR A 299 0.82 19.87 4.65
C THR A 299 1.59 20.63 3.58
N PRO A 300 1.30 20.41 2.28
CA PRO A 300 1.79 21.28 1.22
C PRO A 300 1.40 22.75 1.43
N GLY A 301 2.13 23.66 0.77
CA GLY A 301 1.84 25.09 0.79
C GLY A 301 0.47 25.42 0.20
N PHE A 302 -0.20 26.42 0.76
CA PHE A 302 -1.36 27.01 0.09
C PHE A 302 -0.90 27.65 -1.22
N GLY A 303 -1.59 27.31 -2.33
CA GLY A 303 -1.31 27.86 -3.66
C GLY A 303 -0.52 26.94 -4.59
N ASP A 304 -0.07 25.76 -4.14
CA ASP A 304 0.64 24.79 -5.00
C ASP A 304 -0.28 23.76 -5.67
N THR A 305 -1.59 23.82 -5.39
CA THR A 305 -2.66 22.99 -5.99
C THR A 305 -3.50 23.77 -6.98
#